data_AF-A0A350XDP4-F1
#
_entry.id   AF-A0A350XDP4-F1
#
_cell.length_a   1.000
_cell.length_b   1.000
_cell.length_c   1.000
_cell.angle_alpha   90.00
_cell.angle_beta   90.00
_cell.angle_gamma   90.00
#
_symmetry.space_group_name_H-M   'P 1'
#
loop_
_entity.id
_entity.type
_entity.pdbx_description
1 polymer ?
#
loop_
_entity_poly.entity_id
_entity_poly.type
_entity_poly.pdbx_seq_one_letter_code
_entity_poly.pdbx_strand_id
1 'polypeptide(L)'
;MSNWISLLDKPENLDEGETIETWFNRIASQLLFGCYLVVGNQPHRLVEIEFYYFSETHPDPFTHRAPLQLECGRWYFHRTRGSYRSGSFKGLDLTFGDGQAFGGILIRSLVTPDGKLIDGPSLCVDYLLAKAGVMGVAPVGSCDRKPCSMEYR
;
A
#
# COMPACT_ATOMS: atom_id res chain seq x y z
N MET A 1 -4.78 17.43 -11.69
CA MET A 1 -4.74 16.39 -10.62
C MET A 1 -3.50 15.56 -10.86
N SER A 2 -2.59 15.51 -9.90
CA SER A 2 -1.34 14.77 -10.07
C SER A 2 -1.64 13.28 -10.15
N ASN A 3 -1.24 12.63 -11.24
CA ASN A 3 -1.46 11.19 -11.43
C ASN A 3 -0.41 10.39 -10.63
N TRP A 4 -0.50 10.42 -9.30
CA TRP A 4 0.46 9.74 -8.42
C TRP A 4 0.54 8.23 -8.67
N ILE A 5 -0.48 7.64 -9.31
CA ILE A 5 -0.52 6.22 -9.65
C ILE A 5 0.62 5.87 -10.61
N SER A 6 1.03 6.77 -11.51
CA SER A 6 2.14 6.50 -12.44
C SER A 6 3.49 6.34 -11.76
N LEU A 7 3.61 6.70 -10.47
CA LEU A 7 4.76 6.35 -9.65
C LEU A 7 4.95 4.83 -9.55
N LEU A 8 3.85 4.10 -9.44
CA LEU A 8 3.81 2.67 -9.18
C LEU A 8 4.04 1.83 -10.43
N ASP A 9 3.91 2.44 -11.62
CA ASP A 9 4.01 1.74 -12.88
C ASP A 9 5.34 1.00 -13.00
N LYS A 10 5.22 -0.25 -13.42
CA LYS A 10 6.33 -1.13 -13.73
C LYS A 10 7.11 -0.55 -14.93
N PRO A 11 8.45 -0.46 -14.86
CA PRO A 11 9.24 -0.01 -15.99
C PRO A 11 9.14 -1.00 -17.16
N GLU A 12 9.13 -0.48 -18.39
CA GLU A 12 9.14 -1.30 -19.61
C GLU A 12 10.44 -2.12 -19.76
N ASN A 13 11.56 -1.61 -19.21
CA ASN A 13 12.91 -2.15 -19.41
C ASN A 13 13.52 -2.77 -18.13
N LEU A 14 12.71 -3.49 -17.33
CA LEU A 14 13.19 -4.12 -16.08
C LEU A 14 14.36 -5.10 -16.26
N ASP A 15 14.58 -5.58 -17.49
CA ASP A 15 15.69 -6.48 -17.84
C ASP A 15 16.84 -5.76 -18.56
N GLU A 16 16.65 -4.50 -18.97
CA GLU A 16 17.60 -3.71 -19.77
C GLU A 16 17.97 -2.39 -19.06
N GLY A 17 18.49 -2.50 -17.84
CA GLY A 17 19.19 -1.41 -17.13
C GLY A 17 18.46 -0.78 -15.95
N GLU A 18 17.15 -1.00 -15.78
CA GLU A 18 16.44 -0.67 -14.53
C GLU A 18 16.17 -1.94 -13.74
N THR A 19 16.81 -2.13 -12.59
CA THR A 19 16.57 -3.32 -11.76
C THR A 19 15.28 -3.20 -10.96
N ILE A 20 14.72 -4.33 -10.52
CA ILE A 20 13.59 -4.35 -9.57
C ILE A 20 13.88 -3.53 -8.30
N GLU A 21 15.14 -3.55 -7.84
CA GLU A 21 15.61 -2.73 -6.72
C GLU A 21 15.52 -1.23 -7.03
N THR A 22 15.94 -0.81 -8.23
CA THR A 22 15.85 0.60 -8.66
C THR A 22 14.40 1.06 -8.72
N TRP A 23 13.51 0.23 -9.27
CA TRP A 23 12.09 0.49 -9.31
C TRP A 23 11.49 0.63 -7.91
N PHE A 24 11.79 -0.29 -6.99
CA PHE A 24 11.28 -0.24 -5.62
C PHE A 24 11.84 0.96 -4.86
N ASN A 25 13.11 1.28 -5.03
CA ASN A 25 13.74 2.45 -4.42
C ASN A 25 13.10 3.77 -4.90
N ARG A 26 12.72 3.86 -6.18
CA ARG A 26 11.99 5.02 -6.74
C ARG A 26 10.63 5.18 -6.05
N ILE A 27 9.85 4.10 -5.96
CA ILE A 27 8.56 4.11 -5.27
C ILE A 27 8.75 4.48 -3.80
N ALA A 28 9.65 3.80 -3.08
CA ALA A 28 9.89 4.00 -1.66
C ALA A 28 10.30 5.44 -1.34
N SER A 29 11.21 6.01 -2.13
CA SER A 29 11.68 7.39 -1.94
C SER A 29 10.53 8.38 -2.00
N GLN A 30 9.63 8.20 -2.97
CA GLN A 30 8.46 9.08 -3.12
C GLN A 30 7.43 8.84 -2.02
N LEU A 31 7.10 7.59 -1.68
CA LEU A 31 6.13 7.29 -0.62
C LEU A 31 6.58 7.76 0.77
N LEU A 32 7.87 7.62 1.10
CA LEU A 32 8.40 7.94 2.44
C LEU A 32 8.77 9.41 2.61
N PHE A 33 9.22 10.08 1.55
CA PHE A 33 9.78 11.44 1.64
C PHE A 33 9.04 12.47 0.81
N GLY A 34 8.37 12.06 -0.27
CA GLY A 34 7.75 12.95 -1.26
C GLY A 34 6.23 13.05 -1.19
N CYS A 35 5.56 12.25 -0.36
CA CYS A 35 4.10 12.17 -0.32
C CYS A 35 3.54 12.15 1.10
N TYR A 36 2.29 12.60 1.22
CA TYR A 36 1.41 12.37 2.36
C TYR A 36 0.32 11.35 2.00
N LEU A 37 0.03 10.46 2.94
CA LEU A 37 -1.21 9.69 2.97
C LEU A 37 -2.29 10.55 3.62
N VAL A 38 -3.26 10.99 2.84
CA VAL A 38 -4.37 11.83 3.31
C VAL A 38 -5.56 10.95 3.66
N VAL A 39 -5.98 10.96 4.93
CA VAL A 39 -7.14 10.20 5.44
C VAL A 39 -8.04 11.15 6.20
N GLY A 40 -9.33 11.20 5.86
CA GLY A 40 -10.27 12.14 6.50
C GLY A 40 -9.80 13.60 6.43
N ASN A 41 -9.21 14.00 5.30
CA ASN A 41 -8.58 15.32 5.07
C ASN A 41 -7.41 15.66 6.01
N GLN A 42 -6.76 14.67 6.62
CA GLN A 42 -5.60 14.86 7.47
C GLN A 42 -4.36 14.19 6.86
N PRO A 43 -3.21 14.89 6.77
CA PRO A 43 -2.00 14.35 6.17
C PRO A 43 -1.22 13.47 7.15
N HIS A 44 -0.82 12.29 6.71
CA HIS A 44 0.02 11.35 7.46
C HIS A 44 1.27 11.07 6.67
N ARG A 45 2.41 10.96 7.35
CA ARG A 45 3.67 10.60 6.71
C ARG A 45 3.94 9.11 6.91
N LEU A 46 4.13 8.38 5.81
CA LEU A 46 4.62 7.00 5.88
C LEU A 46 6.08 7.03 6.34
N VAL A 47 6.44 6.15 7.27
CA VAL A 47 7.81 6.09 7.79
C VAL A 47 8.44 4.70 7.69
N GLU A 48 7.62 3.68 7.42
CA GLU A 48 8.08 2.31 7.21
C GLU A 48 7.10 1.60 6.28
N ILE A 49 7.64 0.96 5.23
CA ILE A 49 6.89 0.18 4.25
C ILE A 49 7.65 -1.11 3.92
N GLU A 50 6.96 -2.13 3.43
CA GLU A 50 7.55 -3.41 3.02
C GLU A 50 6.95 -3.86 1.69
N PHE A 51 7.81 -4.26 0.75
CA PHE A 51 7.40 -4.69 -0.58
C PHE A 51 7.21 -6.21 -0.62
N TYR A 52 6.11 -6.65 -1.22
CA TYR A 52 5.85 -8.02 -1.61
C TYR A 52 5.57 -8.05 -3.11
N TYR A 53 6.34 -8.82 -3.87
CA TYR A 53 6.23 -8.88 -5.32
C TYR A 53 6.47 -10.28 -5.87
N PHE A 54 5.49 -10.79 -6.60
CA PHE A 54 5.55 -12.10 -7.24
C PHE A 54 5.35 -11.97 -8.75
N SER A 55 6.35 -12.40 -9.51
CA SER A 55 6.26 -12.68 -10.95
C SER A 55 6.88 -14.05 -11.25
N GLU A 56 6.73 -14.53 -12.49
CA GLU A 56 7.39 -15.78 -12.94
C GLU A 56 8.92 -15.73 -12.78
N THR A 57 9.52 -14.55 -13.01
CA THR A 57 10.96 -14.32 -12.92
C THR A 57 11.45 -13.91 -11.53
N HIS A 58 10.55 -13.45 -10.66
CA HIS A 58 10.86 -13.00 -9.30
C HIS A 58 9.83 -13.58 -8.31
N PRO A 59 9.96 -14.86 -7.94
CA PRO A 59 9.02 -15.50 -7.03
C PRO A 59 9.26 -15.05 -5.59
N ASP A 60 8.26 -14.40 -4.99
CA ASP A 60 8.21 -14.15 -3.55
C ASP A 60 7.11 -15.02 -2.89
N PRO A 61 7.48 -16.02 -2.07
CA PRO A 61 6.51 -16.92 -1.44
C PRO A 61 5.62 -16.23 -0.39
N PHE A 62 5.99 -15.03 0.10
CA PHE A 62 5.25 -14.30 1.11
C PHE A 62 4.19 -13.35 0.51
N THR A 63 4.25 -13.09 -0.79
CA THR A 63 3.21 -12.34 -1.49
C THR A 63 1.87 -13.06 -1.37
N HIS A 64 0.84 -12.34 -0.93
CA HIS A 64 -0.50 -12.91 -0.71
C HIS A 64 -1.16 -13.43 -2.00
N ARG A 65 -0.78 -12.89 -3.16
CA ARG A 65 -1.29 -13.25 -4.49
C ARG A 65 -2.81 -13.20 -4.57
N ALA A 66 -3.40 -12.21 -3.88
CA ALA A 66 -4.84 -11.95 -3.98
C ALA A 66 -5.15 -11.33 -5.35
N PRO A 67 -6.32 -11.59 -5.96
CA PRO A 67 -6.65 -11.03 -7.27
C PRO A 67 -6.51 -9.50 -7.36
N LEU A 68 -6.82 -8.76 -6.29
CA LEU A 68 -6.66 -7.30 -6.24
C LEU A 68 -5.20 -6.84 -6.33
N GLN A 69 -4.23 -7.68 -5.93
CA GLN A 69 -2.80 -7.36 -6.04
C GLN A 69 -2.28 -7.45 -7.49
N LEU A 70 -3.08 -7.93 -8.44
CA LEU A 70 -2.79 -7.79 -9.88
C LEU A 70 -3.09 -6.38 -10.39
N GLU A 71 -3.92 -5.60 -9.68
CA GLU A 71 -4.25 -4.23 -10.05
C GLU A 71 -3.25 -3.23 -9.48
N CYS A 72 -3.05 -2.10 -10.16
CA CYS A 72 -2.22 -0.99 -9.69
C CYS A 72 -3.06 0.06 -8.96
N GLY A 73 -2.55 0.61 -7.85
CA GLY A 73 -3.14 1.75 -7.15
C GLY A 73 -4.39 1.44 -6.33
N ARG A 74 -4.60 0.18 -5.91
CA ARG A 74 -5.71 -0.22 -5.03
C ARG A 74 -5.25 -0.34 -3.59
N TRP A 75 -6.21 -0.19 -2.67
CA TRP A 75 -6.01 -0.48 -1.25
C TRP A 75 -6.44 -1.92 -0.95
N TYR A 76 -5.55 -2.74 -0.42
CA TYR A 76 -5.81 -4.15 -0.13
C TYR A 76 -5.60 -4.46 1.35
N PHE A 77 -6.69 -4.78 2.06
CA PHE A 77 -6.60 -5.31 3.42
C PHE A 77 -6.30 -6.81 3.39
N HIS A 78 -5.34 -7.24 4.21
CA HIS A 78 -4.91 -8.63 4.31
C HIS A 78 -6.07 -9.57 4.62
N ARG A 79 -6.17 -10.65 3.84
CA ARG A 79 -7.15 -11.72 4.01
C ARG A 79 -6.47 -13.06 4.30
N THR A 80 -7.16 -13.93 5.04
CA THR A 80 -6.84 -15.35 5.19
C THR A 80 -8.07 -16.17 4.85
N ARG A 81 -7.94 -17.12 3.92
CA ARG A 81 -9.04 -18.02 3.49
C ARG A 81 -10.33 -17.25 3.10
N GLY A 82 -10.18 -16.12 2.43
CA GLY A 82 -11.32 -15.29 1.96
C GLY A 82 -11.85 -14.30 3.00
N SER A 83 -11.50 -14.43 4.28
CA SER A 83 -11.93 -13.53 5.35
C SER A 83 -10.85 -12.50 5.66
N TYR A 84 -11.23 -11.27 6.04
CA TYR A 84 -10.26 -10.28 6.51
C TYR A 84 -9.58 -10.76 7.79
N ARG A 85 -8.27 -10.52 7.90
CA ARG A 85 -7.56 -10.77 9.15
C ARG A 85 -8.05 -9.79 10.21
N SER A 86 -8.21 -10.27 11.44
CA SER A 86 -8.57 -9.49 12.62
C SER A 86 -7.50 -9.66 13.71
N GLY A 87 -7.62 -8.94 14.83
CA GLY A 87 -6.63 -8.99 15.90
C GLY A 87 -5.28 -8.42 15.45
N SER A 88 -4.18 -9.09 15.79
CA SER A 88 -2.80 -8.63 15.55
C SER A 88 -2.22 -8.98 14.17
N PHE A 89 -3.01 -9.57 13.27
CA PHE A 89 -2.55 -10.02 11.95
C PHE A 89 -3.11 -9.18 10.79
N LYS A 90 -3.60 -7.97 11.06
CA LYS A 90 -4.09 -7.03 10.04
C LYS A 90 -2.91 -6.39 9.31
N GLY A 91 -3.13 -6.11 8.02
CA GLY A 91 -2.22 -5.35 7.18
C GLY A 91 -3.02 -4.63 6.09
N LEU A 92 -2.46 -3.54 5.61
CA LEU A 92 -2.99 -2.73 4.51
C LEU A 92 -1.87 -2.53 3.50
N ASP A 93 -2.10 -3.03 2.28
CA ASP A 93 -1.20 -2.86 1.17
C ASP A 93 -1.71 -1.77 0.21
N LEU A 94 -0.80 -1.02 -0.38
CA LEU A 94 -1.00 -0.34 -1.65
C LEU A 94 -0.57 -1.29 -2.78
N THR A 95 -1.50 -1.63 -3.67
CA THR A 95 -1.21 -2.57 -4.76
C THR A 95 -0.47 -1.90 -5.91
N PHE A 96 0.41 -2.65 -6.57
CA PHE A 96 1.21 -2.16 -7.70
C PHE A 96 1.44 -3.24 -8.77
N GLY A 97 0.48 -4.17 -8.90
CA GLY A 97 0.53 -5.19 -9.96
C GLY A 97 0.29 -4.60 -11.35
N ASP A 98 0.71 -5.34 -12.38
CA ASP A 98 0.64 -4.96 -13.80
C ASP A 98 -0.36 -5.83 -14.59
N GLY A 99 -1.25 -6.56 -13.90
CA GLY A 99 -2.15 -7.55 -14.49
C GLY A 99 -1.53 -8.93 -14.71
N GLN A 100 -0.21 -9.08 -14.57
CA GLN A 100 0.51 -10.35 -14.69
C GLN A 100 1.23 -10.73 -13.40
N ALA A 101 1.95 -9.78 -12.81
CA ALA A 101 2.62 -9.88 -11.53
C ALA A 101 1.72 -9.36 -10.40
N PHE A 102 1.87 -9.97 -9.22
CA PHE A 102 1.20 -9.53 -8.00
C PHE A 102 2.14 -8.59 -7.23
N GLY A 103 1.63 -7.43 -6.82
CA GLY A 103 2.38 -6.46 -6.03
C GLY A 103 1.56 -5.89 -4.88
N GLY A 104 2.13 -5.88 -3.68
CA GLY A 104 1.59 -5.18 -2.51
C GLY A 104 2.69 -4.49 -1.70
N ILE A 105 2.47 -3.22 -1.36
CA ILE A 105 3.34 -2.43 -0.47
C ILE A 105 2.65 -2.30 0.87
N LEU A 106 3.07 -3.09 1.85
CA LEU A 106 2.53 -3.08 3.20
C LEU A 106 2.92 -1.78 3.91
N ILE A 107 1.93 -1.08 4.46
CA ILE A 107 2.16 0.03 5.39
C ILE A 107 2.49 -0.57 6.77
N ARG A 108 3.69 -0.30 7.26
CA ARG A 108 4.15 -0.80 8.56
C ARG A 108 4.02 0.24 9.66
N SER A 109 4.43 1.48 9.37
CA SER A 109 4.42 2.56 10.35
C SER A 109 4.14 3.92 9.69
N LEU A 110 3.45 4.81 10.42
CA LEU A 110 3.15 6.18 9.97
C LEU A 110 3.23 7.19 11.12
N VAL A 111 3.42 8.46 10.76
CA VAL A 111 3.36 9.60 11.68
C VAL A 111 2.11 10.42 11.40
N THR A 112 1.36 10.71 12.46
CA THR A 112 0.11 11.48 12.44
C THR A 112 0.38 12.99 12.30
N PRO A 113 -0.65 13.82 12.01
CA PRO A 113 -0.49 15.27 11.92
C PRO A 113 0.10 15.93 13.17
N ASP A 114 -0.19 15.38 14.35
CA ASP A 114 0.31 15.83 15.65
C ASP A 114 1.70 15.25 16.00
N GLY A 115 2.35 14.54 15.07
CA GLY A 115 3.72 14.03 15.25
C GLY A 115 3.81 12.70 16.00
N LYS A 116 2.68 12.06 16.34
CA LYS A 116 2.67 10.76 17.00
C LYS A 116 3.03 9.64 16.01
N LEU A 117 3.94 8.77 16.43
CA LEU A 117 4.25 7.54 15.71
C LEU A 117 3.17 6.47 15.97
N ILE A 118 2.65 5.89 14.89
CA ILE A 118 1.91 4.64 14.90
C ILE A 118 2.83 3.58 14.33
N ASP A 119 3.27 2.66 15.19
CA ASP A 119 4.26 1.62 14.88
C ASP A 119 3.60 0.25 14.84
N GLY A 120 3.63 -0.41 13.68
CA GLY A 120 3.10 -1.74 13.47
C GLY A 120 1.90 -1.79 12.51
N PRO A 121 1.87 -2.75 11.56
CA PRO A 121 0.90 -2.78 10.46
C PRO A 121 -0.56 -2.90 10.95
N SER A 122 -0.79 -3.69 12.01
CA SER A 122 -2.13 -3.81 12.59
C SER A 122 -2.62 -2.55 13.27
N LEU A 123 -1.73 -1.80 13.92
CA LEU A 123 -2.06 -0.54 14.57
C LEU A 123 -2.31 0.56 13.53
N CYS A 124 -1.55 0.56 12.43
CA CYS A 124 -1.82 1.42 11.29
C CYS A 124 -3.23 1.17 10.73
N VAL A 125 -3.63 -0.09 10.53
CA VAL A 125 -4.99 -0.44 10.06
C VAL A 125 -6.07 0.10 10.99
N ASP A 126 -5.95 -0.15 12.30
CA ASP A 126 -6.94 0.33 13.27
C ASP A 126 -7.06 1.86 13.26
N TYR A 127 -5.93 2.53 13.26
CA TYR A 127 -5.86 3.98 13.21
C TYR A 127 -6.52 4.55 11.94
N LEU A 128 -6.16 4.03 10.77
CA LEU A 128 -6.64 4.53 9.49
C LEU A 128 -8.15 4.30 9.32
N LEU A 129 -8.67 3.15 9.75
CA LEU A 129 -10.11 2.88 9.74
C LEU A 129 -10.88 3.82 10.67
N ALA A 130 -10.38 4.02 11.89
CA ALA A 130 -10.98 4.95 12.84
C ALA A 130 -10.99 6.38 12.28
N LYS A 131 -9.91 6.81 11.61
CA LYS A 131 -9.83 8.13 10.96
C LYS A 131 -10.71 8.27 9.72
N ALA A 132 -10.90 7.20 8.96
CA ALA A 132 -11.82 7.17 7.84
C ALA A 132 -13.31 7.15 8.27
N GLY A 133 -13.60 7.05 9.58
CA GLY A 133 -14.97 6.93 10.10
C GLY A 133 -15.59 5.56 9.84
N VAL A 134 -14.77 4.53 9.59
CA VAL A 134 -15.21 3.16 9.30
C VAL A 134 -14.94 2.29 10.54
N MET A 135 -15.97 1.61 11.05
CA MET A 135 -15.80 0.64 12.13
C MET A 135 -15.41 -0.73 11.56
N GLY A 136 -14.14 -1.10 11.74
CA GLY A 136 -13.60 -2.42 11.37
C GLY A 136 -13.36 -2.64 9.87
N VAL A 137 -12.75 -3.78 9.54
CA VAL A 137 -12.53 -4.25 8.16
C VAL A 137 -13.80 -4.95 7.61
N ALA A 138 -14.96 -4.29 7.70
CA ALA A 138 -16.12 -4.67 6.86
C ALA A 138 -15.80 -4.30 5.40
N PRO A 139 -16.46 -4.85 4.36
CA PRO A 139 -15.94 -4.79 3.00
C PRO A 139 -15.91 -3.35 2.47
N VAL A 140 -14.78 -2.67 2.67
CA VAL A 140 -14.31 -1.55 1.85
C VAL A 140 -13.83 -2.09 0.49
N GLY A 141 -14.44 -3.18 0.01
CA GLY A 141 -14.05 -3.95 -1.17
C GLY A 141 -14.49 -3.31 -2.49
N SER A 142 -15.07 -2.12 -2.45
CA SER A 142 -15.51 -1.40 -3.65
C SER A 142 -15.79 0.08 -3.37
N CYS A 143 -15.21 0.67 -2.32
CA CYS A 143 -15.50 2.07 -2.03
C CYS A 143 -14.77 2.98 -3.04
N ASP A 144 -15.47 3.32 -4.13
CA ASP A 144 -15.11 4.37 -5.07
C ASP A 144 -15.01 5.76 -4.40
N ARG A 145 -15.45 5.88 -3.13
CA ARG A 145 -15.12 7.05 -2.31
C ARG A 145 -13.77 6.81 -1.65
N LYS A 146 -12.71 7.34 -2.28
CA LYS A 146 -11.32 7.37 -1.78
C LYS A 146 -11.29 7.74 -0.29
N PRO A 147 -11.20 6.77 0.66
CA PRO A 147 -11.04 7.13 2.07
C PRO A 147 -9.63 7.67 2.31
N CYS A 148 -8.71 7.33 1.40
CA CYS A 148 -7.30 7.67 1.41
C CYS A 148 -6.82 8.08 0.01
N SER A 149 -6.01 9.14 -0.08
CA SER A 149 -5.30 9.57 -1.29
C SER A 149 -3.84 9.89 -0.99
N MET A 150 -2.97 9.77 -1.99
CA MET A 150 -1.60 10.30 -1.91
C MET A 150 -1.55 11.72 -2.47
N GLU A 151 -0.92 12.62 -1.74
CA GLU A 151 -0.65 14.00 -2.18
C GLU A 151 0.85 14.27 -2.11
N TYR A 152 1.41 14.92 -3.12
CA TYR A 152 2.81 15.34 -3.10
C TYR A 152 3.04 16.37 -1.99
N ARG A 153 4.16 16.23 -1.29
CA ARG A 153 4.61 17.14 -0.25
C ARG A 153 5.19 18.44 -0.81
#